data_AF-A0A6P0YNC0-F1
#
_entry.id   AF-A0A6P0YNC0-F1
#
_cell.length_a   1.000
_cell.length_b   1.000
_cell.length_c   1.000
_cell.angle_alpha   90.00
_cell.angle_beta   90.00
_cell.angle_gamma   90.00
#
_symmetry.space_group_name_H-M   'P 1'
#
loop_
_entity.id
_entity.type
_entity.pdbx_description
1 polymer ?
#
loop_
_entity_poly.entity_id
_entity_poly.type
_entity_poly.pdbx_seq_one_letter_code
_entity_poly.pdbx_strand_id
1 'polypeptide(L)'
;LAYAMNPETHKPNFLRILWGDFSFGTGNGFNGLLKEFQINYTLFSPDGKPLRAKISATFTQYVEQERRVREEGKESPDVTHIRTVKGGDTLPLMTHRIYGDASYYLQVAKANGLVNFRRLHSNSTLRFPPLNKTDFSKTDP
;
A
#
# COMPACT_ATOMS: atom_id res chain seq x y z
N LEU A 1 -13.18 28.95 1.08
CA LEU A 1 -14.04 28.33 2.12
C LEU A 1 -13.60 26.88 2.45
N ALA A 2 -12.30 26.58 2.43
CA ALA A 2 -11.78 25.22 2.67
C ALA A 2 -11.66 24.84 4.16
N TYR A 3 -11.84 25.81 5.07
CA TYR A 3 -11.79 25.64 6.52
C TYR A 3 -13.19 25.52 7.16
N ALA A 4 -14.27 25.54 6.37
CA ALA A 4 -15.59 25.31 6.91
C ALA A 4 -15.71 23.84 7.37
N MET A 5 -15.60 23.62 8.67
CA MET A 5 -15.84 22.33 9.31
C MET A 5 -17.30 21.95 9.04
N ASN A 6 -17.51 20.83 8.34
CA ASN A 6 -18.85 20.40 7.97
C ASN A 6 -19.60 19.95 9.24
N PRO A 7 -20.70 20.63 9.64
CA PRO A 7 -21.36 20.41 10.94
C PRO A 7 -21.88 18.98 11.13
N GLU A 8 -22.21 18.29 10.04
CA GLU A 8 -22.82 16.95 10.12
C GLU A 8 -21.81 15.82 10.28
N THR A 9 -20.56 16.02 9.90
CA THR A 9 -19.56 14.93 9.84
C THR A 9 -18.39 15.11 10.78
N HIS A 10 -18.25 16.27 11.43
CA HIS A 10 -17.13 16.60 12.34
C HIS A 10 -15.73 16.31 11.75
N LYS A 11 -15.61 16.23 10.42
CA LYS A 11 -14.38 15.89 9.71
C LYS A 11 -14.00 17.02 8.75
N PRO A 12 -12.70 17.33 8.58
CA PRO A 12 -12.25 18.26 7.57
C PRO A 12 -12.61 17.73 6.17
N ASN A 13 -12.96 18.64 5.25
CA ASN A 13 -13.27 18.25 3.88
C ASN A 13 -12.02 17.64 3.20
N PHE A 14 -12.23 16.55 2.46
CA PHE A 14 -11.21 16.01 1.58
C PHE A 14 -10.96 16.97 0.42
N LEU A 15 -9.69 17.21 0.10
CA LEU A 15 -9.28 18.11 -0.96
C LEU A 15 -8.54 17.33 -2.04
N ARG A 16 -8.83 17.68 -3.29
CA ARG A 16 -8.05 17.26 -4.46
C ARG A 16 -7.39 18.50 -5.06
N ILE A 17 -6.06 18.51 -5.08
CA ILE A 17 -5.27 19.56 -5.73
C ILE A 17 -4.94 19.09 -7.14
N LEU A 18 -5.33 19.88 -8.13
CA LEU A 18 -5.03 19.67 -9.54
C LEU A 18 -4.08 20.77 -10.00
N TRP A 19 -3.04 20.42 -10.76
CA TRP A 19 -2.09 21.38 -11.31
C TRP A 19 -1.75 21.03 -12.76
N GLY A 20 -2.59 21.47 -13.69
CA GLY A 20 -2.45 21.09 -15.10
C GLY A 20 -2.32 19.58 -15.26
N ASP A 21 -1.34 19.14 -16.06
CA ASP A 21 -1.03 17.73 -16.30
C ASP A 21 -0.03 17.13 -15.29
N PHE A 22 0.32 17.88 -14.24
CA PHE A 22 1.27 17.41 -13.23
C PHE A 22 0.65 16.31 -12.37
N SER A 23 1.30 15.14 -12.34
CA SER A 23 0.85 14.01 -11.53
C SER A 23 1.66 13.90 -10.23
N PHE A 24 0.96 13.80 -9.10
CA PHE A 24 1.57 13.60 -7.79
C PHE A 24 1.74 12.10 -7.46
N GLY A 25 2.15 11.30 -8.45
CA GLY A 25 2.35 9.85 -8.33
C GLY A 25 1.09 8.98 -8.40
N THR A 26 -0.07 9.47 -7.94
CA THR A 26 -1.35 8.72 -7.97
C THR A 26 -2.39 9.41 -8.85
N GLY A 27 -2.12 9.49 -10.16
CA GLY A 27 -3.00 10.13 -11.13
C GLY A 27 -2.80 11.66 -11.24
N ASN A 28 -3.71 12.34 -11.93
CA ASN A 28 -3.63 13.76 -12.28
C ASN A 28 -3.92 14.73 -11.13
N GLY A 29 -3.77 14.30 -9.88
CA GLY A 29 -4.07 15.13 -8.72
C GLY A 29 -3.54 14.59 -7.41
N PHE A 30 -3.38 15.49 -6.44
CA PHE A 30 -3.02 15.15 -5.07
C PHE A 30 -4.29 15.07 -4.22
N ASN A 31 -4.56 13.90 -3.64
CA ASN A 31 -5.67 13.70 -2.71
C ASN A 31 -5.15 13.83 -1.27
N GLY A 32 -5.74 14.73 -0.49
CA GLY A 32 -5.28 14.97 0.86
C GLY A 32 -6.22 15.78 1.73
N LEU A 33 -5.80 15.95 2.97
CA LEU A 33 -6.45 16.78 3.97
C LEU A 33 -5.61 18.03 4.21
N LEU A 34 -6.27 19.18 4.41
CA LEU A 34 -5.60 20.41 4.84
C LEU A 34 -5.21 20.27 6.31
N LYS A 35 -3.90 20.30 6.61
CA LYS A 35 -3.38 20.21 7.97
C LYS A 35 -3.22 21.60 8.59
N GLU A 36 -2.67 22.53 7.84
CA GLU A 36 -2.36 23.88 8.31
C GLU A 36 -2.57 24.89 7.20
N PHE A 37 -3.03 26.08 7.57
CA PHE A 37 -3.33 27.14 6.62
C PHE A 37 -3.08 28.50 7.27
N GLN A 38 -2.19 29.28 6.66
CA GLN A 38 -1.84 30.63 7.10
C GLN A 38 -1.99 31.61 5.94
N ILE A 39 -2.64 32.73 6.20
CA ILE A 39 -2.74 33.85 5.26
C ILE A 39 -1.96 35.03 5.83
N ASN A 40 -1.04 35.57 5.03
CA ASN A 40 -0.27 36.77 5.33
C ASN A 40 -0.63 37.87 4.34
N TYR A 41 -1.31 38.93 4.81
CA TYR A 41 -1.62 40.09 3.99
C TYR A 41 -0.44 41.06 3.99
N THR A 42 0.03 41.45 2.80
CA THR A 42 1.31 42.18 2.64
C THR A 42 1.16 43.52 1.93
N LEU A 43 -0.02 43.85 1.43
CA LEU A 43 -0.31 45.11 0.77
C LEU A 43 -1.75 45.50 1.05
N PHE A 44 -1.97 46.76 1.39
CA PHE A 44 -3.29 47.32 1.70
C PHE A 44 -3.51 48.60 0.89
N SER A 45 -4.76 48.84 0.52
CA SER A 45 -5.22 50.11 -0.03
C SER A 45 -5.27 51.19 1.06
N PRO A 46 -5.36 52.49 0.69
CA PRO A 46 -5.56 53.58 1.65
C PRO A 46 -6.81 53.41 2.52
N ASP A 47 -7.83 52.72 2.01
CA ASP A 47 -9.07 52.39 2.74
C ASP A 47 -8.93 51.16 3.66
N GLY A 48 -7.72 50.64 3.85
CA GLY A 48 -7.42 49.49 4.70
C GLY A 48 -7.78 48.12 4.12
N LYS A 49 -8.30 48.05 2.88
CA LYS A 49 -8.60 46.76 2.23
C LYS A 49 -7.33 46.07 1.76
N PRO A 50 -7.14 44.76 2.04
CA PRO A 50 -5.98 44.03 1.57
C PRO A 50 -6.01 43.86 0.05
N LEU A 51 -4.91 44.21 -0.61
CA LEU A 51 -4.70 44.07 -2.06
C LEU A 51 -3.86 42.83 -2.41
N ARG A 52 -3.09 42.30 -1.45
CA ARG A 52 -2.25 41.12 -1.66
C ARG A 52 -2.22 40.21 -0.45
N ALA A 53 -2.49 38.93 -0.68
CA ALA A 53 -2.39 37.86 0.29
C ALA A 53 -1.36 36.83 -0.17
N LYS A 54 -0.49 36.41 0.75
CA LYS A 54 0.38 35.24 0.58
C LYS A 54 -0.18 34.12 1.44
N ILE A 55 -0.48 33.00 0.80
CA ILE A 55 -1.07 31.83 1.46
C ILE A 55 0.00 30.75 1.58
N SER A 56 0.18 30.26 2.80
CA SER A 56 0.98 29.05 3.10
C SER A 56 0.01 27.97 3.56
N ALA A 57 -0.02 26.84 2.85
CA ALA A 57 -0.91 25.72 3.18
C ALA A 57 -0.11 24.42 3.22
N THR A 58 -0.32 23.63 4.26
CA THR A 58 0.29 22.31 4.44
C THR A 58 -0.78 21.26 4.28
N PHE A 59 -0.57 20.31 3.37
CA PHE A 59 -1.48 19.21 3.12
C PHE A 59 -0.85 17.89 3.52
N THR A 60 -1.66 16.99 4.09
CA THR A 60 -1.25 15.61 4.35
C THR A 60 -1.93 14.71 3.33
N GLN A 61 -1.16 13.83 2.70
CA GLN A 61 -1.70 12.89 1.74
C GLN A 61 -2.67 11.93 2.44
N TYR A 62 -3.90 11.86 1.93
CA TYR A 62 -4.89 10.91 2.39
C TYR A 62 -5.04 9.85 1.31
N VAL A 63 -4.51 8.66 1.59
CA VAL A 63 -4.75 7.47 0.78
C VAL A 63 -5.91 6.75 1.43
N GLU A 64 -7.02 6.66 0.70
CA GLU A 64 -8.23 5.95 1.12
C GLU A 64 -7.86 4.54 1.60
N GLN A 65 -8.39 4.16 2.76
CA GLN A 65 -8.03 2.93 3.46
C GLN A 65 -8.26 1.68 2.60
N GLU A 66 -9.19 1.70 1.65
CA GLU A 66 -9.39 0.61 0.69
C GLU A 66 -8.19 0.41 -0.25
N ARG A 67 -7.47 1.48 -0.66
CA ARG A 67 -6.21 1.34 -1.40
C ARG A 67 -5.11 0.81 -0.52
N ARG A 68 -5.01 1.26 0.74
CA ARG A 68 -4.07 0.68 1.72
C ARG A 68 -4.35 -0.80 1.91
N VAL A 69 -5.57 -1.21 2.19
CA VAL A 69 -5.92 -2.65 2.35
C VAL A 69 -5.70 -3.44 1.06
N ARG A 70 -5.82 -2.83 -0.13
CA ARG A 70 -5.55 -3.52 -1.41
C ARG A 70 -4.08 -3.52 -1.82
N GLU A 71 -3.25 -2.66 -1.26
CA GLU A 71 -1.79 -2.62 -1.43
C GLU A 71 -1.10 -3.42 -0.31
N GLU A 72 -1.43 -3.13 0.95
CA GLU A 72 -1.02 -3.87 2.15
C GLU A 72 -1.57 -5.31 2.14
N GLY A 73 -2.80 -5.54 1.70
CA GLY A 73 -3.37 -6.89 1.55
C GLY A 73 -2.79 -7.71 0.38
N LYS A 74 -1.94 -7.11 -0.46
CA LYS A 74 -1.08 -7.85 -1.40
C LYS A 74 0.25 -8.27 -0.77
N GLU A 75 0.63 -7.62 0.32
CA GLU A 75 1.91 -7.81 1.02
C GLU A 75 1.71 -8.48 2.41
N SER A 76 0.47 -8.75 2.82
CA SER A 76 0.18 -9.47 4.06
C SER A 76 0.55 -10.96 3.92
N PRO A 77 1.35 -11.52 4.86
CA PRO A 77 1.71 -12.94 4.91
C PRO A 77 0.52 -13.91 5.00
N ASP A 78 -0.68 -13.39 5.28
CA ASP A 78 -1.93 -14.15 5.46
C ASP A 78 -2.63 -14.54 4.15
N VAL A 79 -2.17 -14.03 3.01
CA VAL A 79 -2.77 -14.36 1.71
C VAL A 79 -2.02 -15.53 1.06
N THR A 80 -2.76 -16.59 0.69
CA THR A 80 -2.20 -17.71 -0.07
C THR A 80 -1.71 -17.21 -1.42
N HIS A 81 -0.39 -17.20 -1.64
CA HIS A 81 0.19 -16.76 -2.91
C HIS A 81 0.04 -17.86 -3.96
N ILE A 82 -0.45 -17.52 -5.15
CA ILE A 82 -0.56 -18.46 -6.27
C ILE A 82 0.50 -18.09 -7.30
N ARG A 83 1.44 -19.01 -7.59
CA ARG A 83 2.53 -18.78 -8.54
C ARG A 83 2.59 -19.87 -9.60
N THR A 84 2.71 -19.47 -10.86
CA THR A 84 2.96 -20.38 -11.97
C THR A 84 4.46 -20.68 -12.09
N VAL A 85 4.81 -21.95 -12.15
CA VAL A 85 6.20 -22.41 -12.33
C VAL A 85 6.69 -22.06 -13.73
N LYS A 86 7.78 -21.30 -13.84
CA LYS A 86 8.48 -21.06 -15.11
C LYS A 86 9.63 -22.05 -15.30
N GLY A 87 10.05 -22.27 -16.55
CA GLY A 87 11.21 -23.11 -16.85
C GLY A 87 12.46 -22.58 -16.14
N GLY A 88 13.09 -23.42 -15.31
CA GLY A 88 14.25 -23.05 -14.49
C GLY A 88 13.94 -22.69 -13.04
N ASP A 89 12.67 -22.55 -12.65
CA ASP A 89 12.31 -22.37 -11.24
C ASP A 89 12.34 -23.71 -10.49
N THR A 90 12.86 -23.69 -9.27
CA THR A 90 12.80 -24.82 -8.32
C THR A 90 11.90 -24.47 -7.15
N LEU A 91 11.33 -25.49 -6.50
CA LEU A 91 10.44 -25.26 -5.35
C LEU A 91 11.12 -24.47 -4.23
N PRO A 92 12.35 -24.81 -3.79
CA PRO A 92 13.04 -24.06 -2.73
C PRO A 92 13.31 -22.61 -3.12
N LEU A 93 13.63 -22.34 -4.39
CA LEU A 93 13.85 -20.98 -4.89
C LEU A 93 12.57 -20.15 -4.86
N MET A 94 11.44 -20.73 -5.24
CA MET A 94 10.14 -20.06 -5.17
C MET A 94 9.69 -19.83 -3.73
N THR A 95 9.92 -20.81 -2.84
CA THR A 95 9.66 -20.68 -1.40
C THR A 95 10.49 -19.55 -0.79
N HIS A 96 11.79 -19.49 -1.07
CA HIS A 96 12.66 -18.44 -0.56
C HIS A 96 12.24 -17.04 -1.06
N ARG A 97 11.79 -16.92 -2.31
CA ARG A 97 11.28 -15.65 -2.86
C ARG A 97 10.00 -15.16 -2.17
N ILE A 98 9.16 -16.06 -1.65
CA ILE A 98 7.86 -15.71 -1.06
C ILE A 98 7.96 -15.56 0.46
N TYR A 99 8.68 -16.44 1.16
CA TYR A 99 8.77 -16.44 2.62
C TYR A 99 10.11 -15.99 3.19
N GLY A 100 11.11 -15.71 2.35
CA GLY A 100 12.46 -15.36 2.78
C GLY A 100 13.32 -16.55 3.25
N ASP A 101 12.74 -17.74 3.39
CA ASP A 101 13.46 -18.95 3.81
C ASP A 101 13.11 -20.13 2.89
N ALA A 102 14.14 -20.80 2.39
CA ALA A 102 13.98 -21.96 1.53
C ALA A 102 13.40 -23.16 2.29
N SER A 103 13.64 -23.30 3.59
CA SER A 103 13.32 -24.46 4.45
C SER A 103 11.83 -24.83 4.47
N TYR A 104 10.94 -23.87 4.18
CA TYR A 104 9.50 -24.08 4.11
C TYR A 104 9.02 -24.84 2.85
N TYR A 105 9.94 -25.22 1.95
CA TYR A 105 9.59 -25.90 0.70
C TYR A 105 8.85 -27.22 0.92
N LEU A 106 9.12 -27.92 2.02
CA LEU A 106 8.47 -29.20 2.33
C LEU A 106 6.97 -29.03 2.64
N GLN A 107 6.62 -27.94 3.31
CA GLN A 107 5.22 -27.61 3.63
C GLN A 107 4.48 -27.18 2.37
N VAL A 108 5.12 -26.37 1.54
CA VAL A 108 4.56 -26.01 0.22
C VAL A 108 4.38 -27.25 -0.65
N ALA A 109 5.34 -28.19 -0.65
CA ALA A 109 5.22 -29.45 -1.38
C ALA A 109 4.00 -30.25 -0.90
N LYS A 110 3.84 -30.38 0.42
CA LYS A 110 2.71 -31.09 1.04
C LYS A 110 1.37 -30.41 0.71
N ALA A 111 1.30 -29.08 0.80
CA ALA A 111 0.10 -28.30 0.49
C ALA A 111 -0.32 -28.41 -1.00
N ASN A 112 0.63 -28.65 -1.90
CA ASN A 112 0.39 -28.84 -3.34
C ASN A 112 0.33 -30.31 -3.77
N GLY A 113 0.42 -31.27 -2.84
CA GLY A 113 0.46 -32.70 -3.17
C GLY A 113 1.64 -33.12 -4.05
N LEU A 114 2.76 -32.39 -3.99
CA LEU A 114 3.94 -32.65 -4.81
C LEU A 114 4.73 -33.84 -4.24
N VAL A 115 4.60 -35.00 -4.88
CA VAL A 115 5.39 -36.20 -4.55
C VAL A 115 6.86 -36.05 -5.00
N ASN A 116 7.09 -35.34 -6.11
CA ASN A 116 8.43 -35.10 -6.64
C ASN A 116 8.74 -33.60 -6.75
N PHE A 117 9.10 -32.98 -5.63
CA PHE A 117 9.44 -31.55 -5.55
C PHE A 117 10.78 -31.17 -6.21
N ARG A 118 11.63 -32.16 -6.58
CA ARG A 118 12.90 -31.92 -7.28
C ARG A 118 12.71 -31.60 -8.75
N ARG A 119 11.60 -32.04 -9.35
CA ARG A 119 11.24 -31.80 -10.76
C ARG A 119 9.83 -31.22 -10.81
N LEU A 120 9.75 -29.90 -10.81
CA LEU A 120 8.47 -29.22 -10.99
C LEU A 120 8.07 -29.25 -12.46
N HIS A 121 6.80 -29.58 -12.72
CA HIS A 121 6.25 -29.45 -14.05
C HIS A 121 6.17 -27.96 -14.42
N SER A 122 6.83 -27.57 -15.50
CA SER A 122 6.73 -26.20 -16.02
C SER A 122 5.27 -25.90 -16.39
N ASN A 123 4.81 -24.68 -16.14
CA ASN A 123 3.42 -24.24 -16.31
C ASN A 123 2.40 -24.84 -15.31
N SER A 124 2.86 -25.48 -14.23
CA SER A 124 1.98 -25.84 -13.11
C SER A 124 1.75 -24.64 -12.18
N THR A 125 0.56 -24.57 -11.58
CA THR A 125 0.21 -23.53 -10.61
C THR A 125 0.39 -24.06 -9.20
N LEU A 126 1.26 -23.42 -8.42
CA LEU A 126 1.55 -23.78 -7.03
C LEU A 126 0.94 -22.75 -6.07
N ARG A 127 0.36 -23.27 -4.98
CA ARG A 127 -0.22 -22.51 -3.87
C ARG A 127 0.78 -22.44 -2.72
N PHE A 128 1.04 -21.25 -2.23
CA PHE A 128 1.94 -20.97 -1.12
C PHE A 128 1.07 -20.52 0.05
N PRO A 129 0.71 -21.42 0.99
CA PRO A 129 -0.18 -21.10 2.11
C PRO A 129 0.47 -20.14 3.12
N PRO A 130 -0.29 -19.36 3.89
CA PRO A 130 0.27 -18.51 4.93
C PRO A 130 1.01 -19.35 5.98
N LEU A 131 2.20 -18.91 6.39
CA LEU A 131 2.95 -19.54 7.46
C LEU A 131 2.40 -19.01 8.79
N ASN A 132 1.40 -19.69 9.35
CA ASN A 132 0.95 -19.37 10.71
C ASN A 132 2.10 -19.64 11.69
N LYS A 133 2.49 -18.60 12.43
CA LYS A 133 3.62 -18.60 13.38
C LYS A 133 3.46 -19.63 14.53
N THR A 134 2.30 -20.25 14.67
CA THR A 134 1.91 -21.15 15.76
C THR A 134 2.39 -22.60 15.56
N ASP A 135 2.78 -23.01 14.35
CA ASP A 135 3.14 -24.41 14.07
C ASP A 135 4.62 -24.75 14.34
N PHE A 136 5.42 -23.80 14.88
CA PHE A 136 6.89 -23.88 14.85
C PHE A 136 7.60 -23.93 16.21
N SER A 137 6.90 -24.18 17.33
CA SER A 137 7.57 -24.34 18.64
C SER A 137 7.92 -25.78 19.02
N LYS A 138 7.88 -26.74 18.10
CA LYS A 138 8.26 -28.14 18.41
C LYS A 138 9.13 -28.77 17.34
N THR A 139 10.39 -28.41 17.34
CA THR A 139 11.55 -29.28 17.06
C THR A 139 12.76 -28.42 17.42
N ASP A 140 13.41 -28.69 18.54
CA ASP A 140 14.51 -29.66 18.59
C ASP A 140 14.89 -29.99 20.06
N PRO A 141 15.77 -30.99 20.29
CA PRO A 141 15.63 -32.13 21.22
C PRO A 141 15.89 -31.88 22.71
#